data_AF-A0A2P4Y381-F1
#
_entry.id   AF-A0A2P4Y381-F1
#
_cell.length_a   1.000
_cell.length_b   1.000
_cell.length_c   1.000
_cell.angle_alpha   90.00
_cell.angle_beta   90.00
_cell.angle_gamma   90.00
#
_symmetry.space_group_name_H-M   'P 1'
#
loop_
_entity.id
_entity.type
_entity.pdbx_description
1 polymer ?
#
loop_
_entity_poly.entity_id
_entity_poly.type
_entity_poly.pdbx_seq_one_letter_code
_entity_poly.pdbx_strand_id
1 'polypeptide(L)'
;MWNAFPSFIGTAQHDAHELLIALLGGLHSHTHPRVFVHGGASPRFTPRGHSLCDCAVHQHFSGVLRSELACGGCGEASHKFDPFLDVSLSLDDGEKRDGKDRGDQSSEMSITLQSLLREFAAEEELGGVNQVYCIRCSKYQPNYKSLNLHTLPNVLVFHIRRLDFYRQQKLMQNVEFPLTGLNMRPFTSVGIDEVSDRKKGDSKSTVPGRPEADQSEDVYDLVAVVNHHGESVNGGHYTSYVRDELSQVSSPTSTKQQQWVLFDDVEVKIVAADEVKNSQAYLLCYVRRNPFIAVAA
;
A
#
# COMPACT_ATOMS: atom_id res chain seq x y z
N MET A 1 -10.98 -15.13 17.45
CA MET A 1 -11.52 -14.63 16.18
C MET A 1 -13.04 -14.52 16.24
N TRP A 2 -13.78 -15.64 16.29
CA TRP A 2 -15.25 -15.74 16.38
C TRP A 2 -15.89 -14.87 17.47
N ASN A 3 -15.33 -14.82 18.68
CA ASN A 3 -15.84 -13.98 19.76
C ASN A 3 -15.57 -12.47 19.56
N ALA A 4 -14.60 -12.11 18.73
CA ALA A 4 -14.21 -10.72 18.47
C ALA A 4 -14.84 -10.18 17.18
N PHE A 5 -15.09 -11.04 16.19
CA PHE A 5 -15.61 -10.67 14.86
C PHE A 5 -16.70 -11.67 14.43
N PRO A 6 -17.96 -11.43 14.80
CA PRO A 6 -19.07 -12.33 14.49
C PRO A 6 -19.34 -12.52 13.00
N SER A 7 -18.90 -11.58 12.15
CA SER A 7 -19.07 -11.65 10.68
C SER A 7 -18.35 -12.83 10.03
N PHE A 8 -17.28 -13.35 10.65
CA PHE A 8 -16.53 -14.52 10.17
C PHE A 8 -17.01 -15.84 10.79
N ILE A 9 -18.16 -15.85 11.48
CA ILE A 9 -18.74 -17.08 12.03
C ILE A 9 -19.44 -17.85 10.91
N GLY A 10 -19.12 -19.14 10.80
CA GLY A 10 -19.81 -20.06 9.91
C GLY A 10 -18.86 -20.69 8.91
N THR A 11 -19.41 -21.09 7.76
CA THR A 11 -18.69 -21.77 6.67
C THR A 11 -18.77 -21.00 5.36
N ALA A 12 -19.22 -19.74 5.40
CA ALA A 12 -19.27 -18.89 4.23
C ALA A 12 -17.85 -18.50 3.80
N GLN A 13 -17.69 -18.19 2.52
CA GLN A 13 -16.46 -17.59 2.04
C GLN A 13 -16.43 -16.10 2.39
N HIS A 14 -15.24 -15.60 2.71
CA HIS A 14 -15.02 -14.22 3.13
C HIS A 14 -13.83 -13.61 2.40
N ASP A 15 -13.78 -12.29 2.40
CA ASP A 15 -12.67 -11.52 1.84
C ASP A 15 -11.44 -11.62 2.77
N ALA A 16 -10.29 -12.04 2.21
CA ALA A 16 -9.04 -12.16 2.95
C ALA A 16 -8.49 -10.80 3.42
N HIS A 17 -8.76 -9.72 2.69
CA HIS A 17 -8.42 -8.35 3.10
C HIS A 17 -9.23 -7.93 4.31
N GLU A 18 -10.55 -8.18 4.31
CA GLU A 18 -11.42 -7.89 5.46
C GLU A 18 -10.94 -8.65 6.71
N LEU A 19 -10.59 -9.92 6.55
CA LEU A 19 -10.04 -10.74 7.62
C LEU A 19 -8.71 -10.19 8.16
N LEU A 20 -7.81 -9.74 7.30
CA LEU A 20 -6.54 -9.13 7.69
C LEU A 20 -6.78 -7.89 8.56
N ILE A 21 -7.63 -6.96 8.10
CA ILE A 21 -7.93 -5.72 8.83
C ILE A 21 -8.58 -6.03 10.18
N ALA A 22 -9.53 -6.96 10.22
CA ALA A 22 -10.14 -7.43 11.45
C ALA A 22 -9.09 -8.01 12.42
N LEU A 23 -8.19 -8.88 11.92
CA LEU A 23 -7.13 -9.47 12.73
C LEU A 23 -6.19 -8.42 13.33
N LEU A 24 -5.71 -7.48 12.52
CA LEU A 24 -4.83 -6.39 12.99
C LEU A 24 -5.54 -5.50 14.02
N GLY A 25 -6.80 -5.13 13.77
CA GLY A 25 -7.61 -4.37 14.72
C GLY A 25 -7.84 -5.13 16.04
N GLY A 26 -8.04 -6.44 15.95
CA GLY A 26 -8.20 -7.33 17.10
C GLY A 26 -6.94 -7.45 17.95
N LEU A 27 -5.77 -7.61 17.30
CA LEU A 27 -4.46 -7.65 17.97
C LEU A 27 -4.18 -6.33 18.71
N HIS A 28 -4.39 -5.19 18.03
CA HIS A 28 -4.26 -3.89 18.66
C HIS A 28 -5.19 -3.74 19.89
N SER A 29 -6.47 -4.09 19.73
CA SER A 29 -7.47 -3.99 20.81
C SER A 29 -7.14 -4.91 21.99
N HIS A 30 -6.51 -6.05 21.75
CA HIS A 30 -6.08 -6.97 22.80
C HIS A 30 -4.89 -6.43 23.60
N THR A 31 -3.95 -5.73 22.93
CA THR A 31 -2.82 -5.08 23.61
C THR A 31 -3.21 -3.82 24.37
N HIS A 32 -4.29 -3.16 23.98
CA HIS A 32 -4.82 -1.96 24.65
C HIS A 32 -6.30 -2.14 25.02
N PRO A 33 -6.62 -3.02 25.99
CA PRO A 33 -7.99 -3.22 26.40
C PRO A 33 -8.53 -1.95 27.07
N ARG A 34 -9.39 -1.22 26.37
CA ARG A 34 -10.27 -0.15 26.89
C ARG A 34 -9.58 0.92 27.75
N VAL A 35 -8.60 1.64 27.20
CA VAL A 35 -8.33 3.00 27.70
C VAL A 35 -9.40 3.91 27.09
N PHE A 36 -10.40 4.27 27.90
CA PHE A 36 -11.34 5.35 27.57
C PHE A 36 -10.57 6.67 27.51
N VAL A 37 -9.95 6.97 26.37
CA VAL A 37 -9.50 8.33 26.09
C VAL A 37 -10.75 9.14 25.76
N HIS A 38 -11.17 10.01 26.68
CA HIS A 38 -12.18 11.03 26.36
C HIS A 38 -11.65 11.84 25.16
N GLY A 39 -12.28 11.66 24.00
CA GLY A 39 -11.85 12.33 22.75
C GLY A 39 -11.85 11.50 21.46
N GLY A 40 -12.21 10.20 21.49
CA GLY A 40 -12.51 9.43 20.27
C GLY A 40 -11.30 8.90 19.47
N ALA A 41 -11.40 7.62 19.10
CA ALA A 41 -10.60 6.83 18.16
C ALA A 41 -9.06 6.70 18.37
N SER A 42 -8.56 5.52 18.01
CA SER A 42 -7.16 5.05 18.10
C SER A 42 -6.16 5.86 17.24
N PRO A 43 -4.86 5.53 17.27
CA PRO A 43 -3.76 6.29 17.86
C PRO A 43 -3.68 7.75 17.43
N ARG A 44 -3.27 8.62 18.34
CA ARG A 44 -2.78 9.94 17.96
C ARG A 44 -1.46 9.74 17.20
N PHE A 45 -1.36 10.25 15.99
CA PHE A 45 -0.09 10.31 15.26
C PHE A 45 0.57 11.64 15.54
N THR A 46 1.90 11.65 15.65
CA THR A 46 2.64 12.92 15.68
C THR A 46 2.50 13.62 14.32
N PRO A 47 2.71 14.96 14.25
CA PRO A 47 2.79 15.67 12.96
C PRO A 47 3.87 15.13 12.00
N ARG A 48 4.80 14.30 12.51
CA ARG A 48 5.83 13.60 11.73
C ARG A 48 5.41 12.19 11.30
N GLY A 49 4.15 11.83 11.52
CA GLY A 49 3.57 10.54 11.11
C GLY A 49 3.97 9.34 11.96
N HIS A 50 4.55 9.54 13.15
CA HIS A 50 4.81 8.43 14.08
C HIS A 50 3.56 8.11 14.90
N SER A 51 3.20 6.84 14.99
CA SER A 51 2.14 6.38 15.89
C SER A 51 2.55 6.60 17.34
N LEU A 52 1.62 7.09 18.17
CA LEU A 52 1.79 7.13 19.63
C LEU A 52 1.38 5.82 20.32
N CYS A 53 0.98 4.81 19.54
CA CYS A 53 0.70 3.47 20.03
C CYS A 53 1.95 2.59 19.86
N ASP A 54 2.32 1.89 20.91
CA ASP A 54 3.49 1.01 21.01
C ASP A 54 3.15 -0.47 20.78
N CYS A 55 1.92 -0.81 20.39
CA CYS A 55 1.62 -2.20 20.03
C CYS A 55 2.33 -2.62 18.74
N ALA A 56 2.63 -3.90 18.64
CA ALA A 56 3.31 -4.49 17.48
C ALA A 56 2.61 -4.15 16.14
N VAL A 57 1.28 -4.06 16.12
CA VAL A 57 0.52 -3.68 14.92
C VAL A 57 0.92 -2.29 14.45
N HIS A 58 0.88 -1.28 15.32
CA HIS A 58 1.21 0.09 14.91
C HIS A 58 2.71 0.33 14.76
N GLN A 59 3.57 -0.42 15.46
CA GLN A 59 5.02 -0.36 15.28
C GLN A 59 5.46 -0.94 13.94
N HIS A 60 4.76 -1.94 13.40
CA HIS A 60 5.18 -2.64 12.20
C HIS A 60 4.35 -2.34 10.96
N PHE A 61 3.04 -2.20 11.06
CA PHE A 61 2.14 -2.06 9.90
C PHE A 61 1.67 -0.63 9.65
N SER A 62 1.81 0.27 10.64
CA SER A 62 1.27 1.62 10.50
C SER A 62 2.20 2.54 9.73
N GLY A 63 1.66 3.13 8.67
CA GLY A 63 2.22 4.31 8.01
C GLY A 63 1.23 5.47 8.01
N VAL A 64 1.61 6.58 7.36
CA VAL A 64 0.77 7.77 7.21
C VAL A 64 0.77 8.21 5.75
N LEU A 65 -0.43 8.43 5.20
CA LEU A 65 -0.66 9.09 3.92
C LEU A 65 -0.75 10.60 4.13
N ARG A 66 -0.22 11.39 3.19
CA ARG A 66 -0.49 12.83 3.07
C ARG A 66 -1.40 13.02 1.87
N SER A 67 -2.62 13.49 2.13
CA SER A 67 -3.53 13.99 1.10
C SER A 67 -3.31 15.49 0.95
N GLU A 68 -2.96 15.90 -0.26
CA GLU A 68 -2.83 17.30 -0.64
C GLU A 68 -4.06 17.73 -1.43
N LEU A 69 -4.57 18.92 -1.11
CA LEU A 69 -5.66 19.55 -1.85
C LEU A 69 -5.24 20.98 -2.19
N ALA A 70 -4.85 21.19 -3.44
CA ALA A 70 -4.43 22.49 -3.97
C ALA A 70 -5.59 23.18 -4.71
N CYS A 71 -5.79 24.47 -4.44
CA CYS A 71 -6.78 25.27 -5.16
C CYS A 71 -6.27 25.66 -6.54
N GLY A 72 -7.01 25.34 -7.61
CA GLY A 72 -6.65 25.73 -8.98
C GLY A 72 -6.72 27.23 -9.25
N GLY A 73 -7.41 28.00 -8.41
CA GLY A 73 -7.53 29.45 -8.55
C GLY A 73 -6.38 30.25 -7.91
N CYS A 74 -6.01 29.92 -6.67
CA CYS A 74 -4.99 30.66 -5.91
C CYS A 74 -3.72 29.87 -5.59
N GLY A 75 -3.69 28.58 -5.90
CA GLY A 75 -2.55 27.69 -5.60
C GLY A 75 -2.41 27.30 -4.13
N GLU A 76 -3.29 27.77 -3.23
CA GLU A 76 -3.22 27.38 -1.81
C GLU A 76 -3.44 25.88 -1.65
N ALA A 77 -2.48 25.21 -1.03
CA ALA A 77 -2.56 23.79 -0.72
C ALA A 77 -2.85 23.57 0.77
N SER A 78 -3.72 22.59 1.04
CA SER A 78 -3.94 22.05 2.38
C SER A 78 -3.50 20.60 2.44
N HIS A 79 -3.07 20.15 3.62
CA HIS A 79 -2.60 18.79 3.82
C HIS A 79 -3.38 18.11 4.95
N LYS A 80 -3.82 16.87 4.69
CA LYS A 80 -4.41 15.97 5.68
C LYS A 80 -3.53 14.74 5.82
N PHE A 81 -3.26 14.33 7.05
CA PHE A 81 -2.42 13.18 7.35
C PHE A 81 -3.28 12.04 7.90
N ASP A 82 -3.36 10.95 7.15
CA ASP A 82 -4.26 9.84 7.43
C ASP A 82 -3.45 8.55 7.68
N PRO A 83 -3.59 7.90 8.84
CA PRO A 83 -2.89 6.66 9.10
C PRO A 83 -3.46 5.51 8.28
N PHE A 84 -2.61 4.56 7.92
CA PHE A 84 -2.99 3.35 7.20
C PHE A 84 -2.27 2.12 7.78
N LEU A 85 -2.85 0.93 7.56
CA LEU A 85 -2.24 -0.37 7.85
C LEU A 85 -1.95 -1.17 6.57
N ASP A 86 -2.59 -0.79 5.47
CA ASP A 86 -2.42 -1.33 4.13
C ASP A 86 -2.67 -0.23 3.08
N VAL A 87 -2.27 -0.49 1.84
CA VAL A 87 -2.57 0.37 0.69
C VAL A 87 -3.37 -0.44 -0.33
N SER A 88 -4.63 -0.03 -0.54
CA SER A 88 -5.52 -0.64 -1.52
C SER A 88 -5.38 0.02 -2.90
N LEU A 89 -4.87 -0.72 -3.87
CA LEU A 89 -4.57 -0.29 -5.24
C LEU A 89 -5.71 -0.67 -6.19
N SER A 90 -6.18 0.29 -6.97
CA SER A 90 -7.23 0.08 -7.98
C SER A 90 -6.65 -0.59 -9.22
N LEU A 91 -7.39 -1.55 -9.79
CA LEU A 91 -7.21 -1.99 -11.16
C LEU A 91 -8.28 -1.32 -12.01
N ASP A 92 -7.87 -0.64 -13.07
CA ASP A 92 -8.82 -0.19 -14.09
C ASP A 92 -9.06 -1.33 -15.08
N ASP A 93 -10.32 -1.53 -15.46
CA ASP A 93 -10.77 -2.52 -16.44
C ASP A 93 -10.48 -2.13 -17.90
N GLY A 94 -9.77 -1.02 -18.11
CA GLY A 94 -9.43 -0.51 -19.44
C GLY A 94 -10.56 0.27 -20.12
N GLU A 95 -11.74 0.42 -19.50
CA GLU A 95 -12.87 1.12 -20.10
C GLU A 95 -12.71 2.66 -20.10
N LYS A 96 -11.84 3.23 -19.26
CA LYS A 96 -11.60 4.68 -19.22
C LYS A 96 -10.89 5.26 -20.44
N ARG A 97 -10.56 4.48 -21.47
CA ARG A 97 -9.97 4.97 -22.74
C ARG A 97 -11.01 5.49 -23.74
N ASP A 98 -12.11 6.06 -23.27
CA ASP A 98 -13.04 6.82 -24.11
C ASP A 98 -12.54 8.26 -24.29
N GLY A 99 -11.78 8.50 -25.35
CA GLY A 99 -11.52 9.87 -25.82
C GLY A 99 -10.19 10.11 -26.53
N LYS A 100 -10.18 9.86 -27.84
CA LYS A 100 -9.43 10.64 -28.84
C LYS A 100 -7.90 10.52 -28.88
N ASP A 101 -7.39 9.31 -29.17
CA ASP A 101 -6.40 9.12 -30.23
C ASP A 101 -6.33 7.63 -30.61
N ARG A 102 -6.93 7.24 -31.73
CA ARG A 102 -6.74 5.89 -32.32
C ARG A 102 -5.46 5.91 -33.14
N GLY A 103 -4.34 6.06 -32.43
CA GLY A 103 -3.02 5.69 -32.91
C GLY A 103 -2.77 4.23 -32.57
N ASP A 104 -2.65 3.42 -33.60
CA ASP A 104 -2.26 2.01 -33.60
C ASP A 104 -0.97 1.75 -32.80
N GLN A 105 -1.10 1.49 -31.49
CA GLN A 105 -0.09 0.86 -30.65
C GLN A 105 -0.80 -0.03 -29.62
N SER A 106 -1.17 -1.25 -30.03
CA SER A 106 -1.42 -2.35 -29.10
C SER A 106 -0.08 -2.82 -28.52
N SER A 107 0.58 -1.97 -27.75
CA SER A 107 1.52 -2.45 -26.75
C SER A 107 0.68 -2.91 -25.57
N GLU A 108 0.55 -4.22 -25.41
CA GLU A 108 0.17 -4.83 -24.13
C GLU A 108 1.22 -4.38 -23.09
N MET A 109 1.04 -3.19 -22.51
CA MET A 109 1.82 -2.79 -21.35
C MET A 109 1.34 -3.67 -20.21
N SER A 110 2.20 -4.59 -19.77
CA SER A 110 1.95 -5.36 -18.57
C SER A 110 1.70 -4.40 -17.40
N ILE A 111 0.66 -4.70 -16.61
CA ILE A 111 0.34 -3.90 -15.43
C ILE A 111 1.40 -4.22 -14.38
N THR A 112 2.09 -3.20 -13.88
CA THR A 112 3.11 -3.37 -12.84
C THR A 112 2.62 -2.79 -11.52
N LEU A 113 3.10 -3.31 -10.39
CA LEU A 113 2.83 -2.73 -9.08
C LEU A 113 3.24 -1.25 -9.03
N GLN A 114 4.35 -0.90 -9.67
CA GLN A 114 4.83 0.48 -9.77
C GLN A 114 3.89 1.38 -10.58
N SER A 115 3.23 0.86 -11.64
CA SER A 115 2.22 1.64 -12.36
C SER A 115 0.97 1.86 -11.51
N LEU A 116 0.54 0.86 -10.72
CA LEU A 116 -0.59 1.01 -9.81
C LEU A 116 -0.31 2.01 -8.68
N LEU A 117 0.91 2.01 -8.14
CA LEU A 117 1.36 3.00 -7.16
C LEU A 117 1.41 4.42 -7.75
N ARG A 118 1.80 4.53 -9.02
CA ARG A 118 1.80 5.82 -9.73
C ARG A 118 0.40 6.37 -9.90
N GLU A 119 -0.56 5.50 -10.26
CA GLU A 119 -1.97 5.86 -10.36
C GLU A 119 -2.57 6.22 -9.00
N PHE A 120 -2.23 5.45 -7.95
CA PHE A 120 -2.63 5.76 -6.58
C PHE A 120 -2.15 7.14 -6.11
N ALA A 121 -0.95 7.54 -6.52
CA ALA A 121 -0.34 8.83 -6.18
C ALA A 121 -0.62 9.92 -7.22
N ALA A 122 -1.36 9.62 -8.30
CA ALA A 122 -1.64 10.58 -9.36
C ALA A 122 -2.52 11.72 -8.83
N GLU A 123 -2.30 12.90 -9.40
CA GLU A 123 -3.14 14.05 -9.13
C GLU A 123 -4.46 13.93 -9.89
N GLU A 124 -5.58 14.08 -9.18
CA GLU A 124 -6.92 14.11 -9.74
C GLU A 124 -7.51 15.54 -9.66
N GLU A 125 -8.17 15.98 -10.73
CA GLU A 125 -8.90 17.25 -10.74
C GLU A 125 -10.32 17.08 -10.20
N LEU A 126 -10.64 17.81 -9.15
CA LEU A 126 -11.98 17.96 -8.59
C LEU A 126 -12.68 19.15 -9.27
N GLY A 127 -13.13 18.91 -10.51
CA GLY A 127 -13.84 19.90 -11.34
C GLY A 127 -15.36 19.71 -11.36
N GLY A 128 -16.07 20.61 -12.05
CA GLY A 128 -17.51 20.52 -12.29
C GLY A 128 -18.33 20.47 -10.98
N VAL A 129 -19.07 19.37 -10.78
CA VAL A 129 -19.90 19.17 -9.57
C VAL A 129 -19.06 18.86 -8.31
N ASN A 130 -17.78 18.51 -8.47
CA ASN A 130 -16.88 18.14 -7.38
C ASN A 130 -16.01 19.32 -6.90
N GLN A 131 -16.28 20.54 -7.37
CA GLN A 131 -15.53 21.72 -6.93
C GLN A 131 -15.59 21.94 -5.42
N VAL A 132 -14.48 22.42 -4.86
CA VAL A 132 -14.37 22.68 -3.42
C VAL A 132 -14.38 24.20 -3.18
N TYR A 133 -15.03 24.62 -2.08
CA TYR A 133 -15.03 26.03 -1.69
C TYR A 133 -13.66 26.44 -1.19
N CYS A 134 -13.01 27.36 -1.90
CA CYS A 134 -11.74 27.92 -1.47
C CYS A 134 -11.98 29.16 -0.58
N ILE A 135 -11.51 29.12 0.66
CA ILE A 135 -11.64 30.23 1.62
C ILE A 135 -10.93 31.49 1.10
N ARG A 136 -9.72 31.35 0.53
CA ARG A 136 -8.95 32.48 -0.01
C ARG A 136 -9.60 33.12 -1.23
N CYS A 137 -10.16 32.33 -2.14
CA CYS A 137 -10.87 32.87 -3.31
C CYS A 137 -12.31 33.29 -2.99
N SER A 138 -12.84 32.85 -1.84
CA SER A 138 -14.24 33.01 -1.42
C SER A 138 -15.26 32.52 -2.46
N LYS A 139 -14.91 31.47 -3.22
CA LYS A 139 -15.77 30.84 -4.24
C LYS A 139 -15.37 29.38 -4.45
N TYR A 140 -16.26 28.61 -5.06
CA TYR A 140 -15.96 27.27 -5.54
C TYR A 140 -14.92 27.33 -6.66
N GLN A 141 -13.90 26.48 -6.56
CA GLN A 141 -12.81 26.38 -7.52
C GLN A 141 -12.60 24.92 -7.90
N PRO A 142 -12.05 24.65 -9.10
CA PRO A 142 -11.42 23.36 -9.33
C PRO A 142 -10.27 23.20 -8.34
N ASN A 143 -10.14 22.00 -7.78
CA ASN A 143 -9.07 21.67 -6.86
C ASN A 143 -8.31 20.45 -7.37
N TYR A 144 -7.02 20.40 -7.12
CA TYR A 144 -6.18 19.26 -7.45
C TYR A 144 -5.91 18.47 -6.19
N LYS A 145 -6.27 17.19 -6.20
CA LYS A 145 -6.09 16.29 -5.07
C LYS A 145 -5.03 15.26 -5.42
N SER A 146 -4.09 15.02 -4.51
CA SER A 146 -3.09 13.97 -4.66
C SER A 146 -2.83 13.27 -3.32
N LEU A 147 -2.30 12.06 -3.40
CA LEU A 147 -1.93 11.23 -2.26
C LEU A 147 -0.46 10.86 -2.36
N ASN A 148 0.24 10.85 -1.22
CA ASN A 148 1.58 10.30 -1.14
C ASN A 148 1.85 9.64 0.22
N LEU A 149 2.87 8.80 0.27
CA LEU A 149 3.28 8.09 1.47
C LEU A 149 4.18 9.01 2.32
N HIS A 150 3.62 9.57 3.39
CA HIS A 150 4.37 10.45 4.28
C HIS A 150 5.35 9.69 5.16
N THR A 151 4.87 8.62 5.82
CA THR A 151 5.71 7.67 6.55
C THR A 151 5.40 6.25 6.10
N LEU A 152 6.45 5.44 5.97
CA LEU A 152 6.36 4.05 5.54
C LEU A 152 6.49 3.08 6.73
N PRO A 153 5.66 2.02 6.80
CA PRO A 153 5.72 1.01 7.85
C PRO A 153 6.89 0.03 7.65
N ASN A 154 7.26 -0.73 8.68
CA ASN A 154 8.23 -1.82 8.55
C ASN A 154 7.70 -2.98 7.67
N VAL A 155 6.40 -3.23 7.75
CA VAL A 155 5.66 -4.21 6.96
C VAL A 155 4.64 -3.46 6.12
N LEU A 156 4.83 -3.46 4.81
CA LEU A 156 3.95 -2.80 3.86
C LEU A 156 3.06 -3.84 3.19
N VAL A 157 1.75 -3.69 3.36
CA VAL A 157 0.76 -4.56 2.72
C VAL A 157 0.08 -3.82 1.60
N PHE A 158 0.10 -4.40 0.40
CA PHE A 158 -0.71 -3.96 -0.73
C PHE A 158 -1.89 -4.88 -0.93
N HIS A 159 -3.07 -4.30 -1.05
CA HIS A 159 -4.27 -5.00 -1.50
C HIS A 159 -4.56 -4.59 -2.94
N ILE A 160 -4.63 -5.56 -3.85
CA ILE A 160 -5.02 -5.30 -5.24
C ILE A 160 -6.54 -5.48 -5.32
N ARG A 161 -7.28 -4.38 -5.54
CA ARG A 161 -8.74 -4.36 -5.56
C ARG A 161 -9.28 -5.05 -6.82
N ARG A 162 -9.27 -6.38 -6.81
CA ARG A 162 -9.75 -7.22 -7.91
C ARG A 162 -11.24 -7.49 -7.89
N LEU A 163 -11.86 -7.43 -6.72
CA LEU A 163 -13.26 -7.77 -6.53
C LEU A 163 -14.12 -6.51 -6.68
N ASP A 164 -14.89 -6.44 -7.76
CA ASP A 164 -15.87 -5.37 -7.97
C ASP A 164 -17.27 -5.91 -7.65
N PHE A 165 -17.72 -5.65 -6.42
CA PHE A 165 -19.05 -6.04 -5.95
C PHE A 165 -20.17 -5.24 -6.61
N TYR A 166 -19.90 -4.06 -7.16
CA TYR A 166 -20.92 -3.29 -7.87
C TYR A 166 -21.22 -3.90 -9.24
N ARG A 167 -20.17 -4.22 -10.00
CA ARG A 167 -20.26 -4.87 -11.31
C ARG A 167 -20.39 -6.40 -11.23
N GLN A 168 -20.28 -6.97 -10.03
CA GLN A 168 -20.28 -8.42 -9.77
C GLN A 168 -19.24 -9.18 -10.60
N GLN A 169 -18.04 -8.62 -10.74
CA GLN A 169 -16.96 -9.20 -11.54
C GLN A 169 -15.61 -9.19 -10.82
N LYS A 170 -14.74 -10.14 -11.18
CA LYS A 170 -13.35 -10.16 -10.75
C LYS A 170 -12.42 -9.71 -11.88
N LEU A 171 -11.51 -8.80 -11.55
CA LEU A 171 -10.44 -8.32 -12.42
C LEU A 171 -9.28 -9.33 -12.45
N MET A 172 -9.12 -9.97 -13.61
CA MET A 172 -8.18 -11.09 -13.83
C MET A 172 -6.83 -10.67 -14.41
N GLN A 173 -6.60 -9.37 -14.62
CA GLN A 173 -5.37 -8.83 -15.20
C GLN A 173 -4.15 -9.25 -14.37
N ASN A 174 -3.10 -9.72 -15.03
CA ASN A 174 -1.85 -10.03 -14.34
C ASN A 174 -1.18 -8.73 -13.86
N VAL A 175 -0.67 -8.73 -12.64
CA VAL A 175 0.08 -7.60 -12.08
C VAL A 175 1.48 -8.09 -11.78
N GLU A 176 2.47 -7.52 -12.45
CA GLU A 176 3.87 -7.79 -12.19
C GLU A 176 4.34 -7.08 -10.92
N PHE A 177 4.98 -7.81 -10.01
CA PHE A 177 5.53 -7.25 -8.77
C PHE A 177 6.95 -7.79 -8.50
N PRO A 178 7.86 -6.95 -7.96
CA PRO A 178 9.23 -7.37 -7.70
C PRO A 178 9.34 -8.22 -6.43
N LEU A 179 9.97 -9.40 -6.50
CA LEU A 179 10.21 -10.21 -5.29
C LEU A 179 11.21 -9.55 -4.32
N THR A 180 12.09 -8.71 -4.84
CA THR A 180 13.10 -7.99 -4.05
C THR A 180 13.32 -6.58 -4.59
N GLY A 181 13.78 -5.68 -3.72
CA GLY A 181 14.24 -4.36 -4.12
C GLY A 181 13.12 -3.41 -4.54
N LEU A 182 11.91 -3.57 -4.00
CA LEU A 182 10.82 -2.61 -4.22
C LEU A 182 11.21 -1.28 -3.57
N ASN A 183 11.53 -0.28 -4.40
CA ASN A 183 11.87 1.06 -3.94
C ASN A 183 10.61 1.92 -3.84
N MET A 184 10.26 2.32 -2.61
CA MET A 184 9.09 3.16 -2.33
C MET A 184 9.38 4.65 -2.36
N ARG A 185 10.66 5.07 -2.38
CA ARG A 185 11.09 6.48 -2.35
C ARG A 185 10.31 7.38 -3.32
N PRO A 186 10.09 7.01 -4.60
CA PRO A 186 9.40 7.88 -5.56
C PRO A 186 7.95 8.21 -5.19
N PHE A 187 7.33 7.41 -4.34
CA PHE A 187 5.93 7.57 -3.90
C PHE A 187 5.81 8.22 -2.52
N THR A 188 6.94 8.61 -1.93
CA THR A 188 6.97 9.29 -0.62
C THR A 188 6.90 10.81 -0.77
N SER A 189 6.40 11.49 0.26
CA SER A 189 6.45 12.97 0.34
C SER A 189 7.85 13.51 0.04
N VAL A 190 8.88 12.86 0.57
CA VAL A 190 10.27 13.25 0.39
C VAL A 190 10.74 13.09 -1.05
N GLY A 191 10.47 11.94 -1.67
CA GLY A 191 10.87 11.70 -3.06
C GLY A 191 10.17 12.63 -4.04
N ILE A 192 8.91 12.99 -3.77
CA ILE A 192 8.16 13.95 -4.59
C ILE A 192 8.76 15.36 -4.45
N ASP A 193 9.05 15.80 -3.22
CA ASP A 193 9.67 17.10 -2.96
C ASP A 193 11.04 17.20 -3.67
N GLU A 194 11.88 16.16 -3.59
CA GLU A 194 13.19 16.09 -4.27
C GLU A 194 13.11 16.23 -5.79
N VAL A 195 12.10 15.61 -6.43
CA VAL A 195 11.88 15.73 -7.88
C VAL A 195 11.42 17.15 -8.25
N SER A 196 10.59 17.77 -7.40
CA SER A 196 10.09 19.12 -7.61
C SER A 196 11.21 20.17 -7.56
N ASP A 197 12.15 20.02 -6.61
CA ASP A 197 13.32 20.89 -6.46
C ASP A 197 14.28 20.78 -7.66
N ARG A 198 14.52 19.56 -8.15
CA ARG A 198 15.34 19.32 -9.35
C ARG A 198 14.77 19.99 -10.60
N LYS A 199 13.44 20.00 -10.77
CA LYS A 199 12.77 20.67 -11.91
C LYS A 199 12.88 22.19 -11.86
N LYS A 200 13.04 22.78 -10.66
CA LYS A 200 13.21 24.23 -10.49
C LYS A 200 14.64 24.71 -10.73
N GLY A 201 15.59 23.81 -11.02
CA GLY A 201 16.98 24.16 -11.35
C GLY A 201 17.78 24.73 -10.17
N ASP A 202 17.21 24.75 -8.97
CA ASP A 202 17.83 25.35 -7.80
C ASP A 202 18.78 24.32 -7.16
N SER A 203 20.02 24.28 -7.65
CA SER A 203 21.06 23.33 -7.21
C SER A 203 21.62 23.65 -5.81
N LYS A 204 20.83 24.30 -4.95
CA LYS A 204 21.18 24.66 -3.57
C LYS A 204 20.00 24.43 -2.61
N SER A 205 19.58 23.18 -2.45
CA SER A 205 18.75 22.77 -1.31
C SER A 205 19.42 21.63 -0.55
N THR A 206 20.64 21.87 -0.07
CA THR A 206 21.06 21.22 1.18
C THR A 206 20.38 22.00 2.29
N VAL A 207 19.18 21.57 2.70
CA VAL A 207 18.62 22.01 3.99
C VAL A 207 19.68 21.66 5.05
N PRO A 208 20.28 22.64 5.76
CA PRO A 208 21.35 22.34 6.72
C PRO A 208 20.82 21.42 7.81
N GLY A 209 21.37 20.21 7.91
CA GLY A 209 21.03 19.23 8.95
C GLY A 209 20.13 18.07 8.55
N ARG A 210 19.72 17.95 7.27
CA ARG A 210 19.14 16.69 6.78
C ARG A 210 20.29 15.75 6.39
N PRO A 211 20.52 14.62 7.07
CA PRO A 211 21.46 13.62 6.56
C PRO A 211 21.02 13.23 5.14
N GLU A 212 21.96 13.02 4.23
CA GLU A 212 21.64 12.39 2.94
C GLU A 212 20.85 11.13 3.26
N ALA A 213 19.55 11.15 3.01
CA ALA A 213 18.70 10.02 3.33
C ALA A 213 19.18 8.87 2.46
N ASP A 214 19.71 7.83 3.09
CA ASP A 214 20.21 6.67 2.37
C ASP A 214 19.05 6.10 1.54
N GLN A 215 19.22 6.06 0.21
CA GLN A 215 18.21 5.55 -0.72
C GLN A 215 17.87 4.07 -0.43
N SER A 216 18.69 3.38 0.37
CA SER A 216 18.43 2.02 0.85
C SER A 216 17.34 1.94 1.92
N GLU A 217 17.00 3.05 2.59
CA GLU A 217 16.05 3.03 3.70
C GLU A 217 14.65 2.63 3.24
N ASP A 218 14.20 3.09 2.07
CA ASP A 218 12.82 2.89 1.58
C ASP A 218 12.68 1.67 0.65
N VAL A 219 13.59 0.68 0.80
CA VAL A 219 13.63 -0.55 -0.01
C VAL A 219 13.02 -1.73 0.75
N TYR A 220 12.13 -2.45 0.05
CA TYR A 220 11.41 -3.59 0.59
C TYR A 220 11.65 -4.86 -0.23
N ASP A 221 11.56 -6.01 0.43
CA ASP A 221 11.52 -7.31 -0.23
C ASP A 221 10.22 -8.04 0.10
N LEU A 222 9.69 -8.77 -0.88
CA LEU A 222 8.44 -9.52 -0.74
C LEU A 222 8.67 -10.73 0.16
N VAL A 223 7.79 -10.94 1.13
CA VAL A 223 7.83 -12.08 2.05
C VAL A 223 6.63 -13.01 1.91
N ALA A 224 5.48 -12.49 1.48
CA ALA A 224 4.31 -13.31 1.26
C ALA A 224 3.38 -12.74 0.18
N VAL A 225 2.66 -13.63 -0.49
CA VAL A 225 1.59 -13.32 -1.44
C VAL A 225 0.37 -14.12 -1.04
N VAL A 226 -0.79 -13.49 -0.93
CA VAL A 226 -2.08 -14.18 -0.88
C VAL A 226 -2.70 -14.09 -2.26
N ASN A 227 -3.05 -15.23 -2.84
CA ASN A 227 -3.72 -15.30 -4.14
C ASN A 227 -5.20 -15.60 -3.94
N HIS A 228 -6.03 -15.10 -4.85
CA HIS A 228 -7.43 -15.51 -4.95
C HIS A 228 -7.65 -16.20 -6.29
N HIS A 229 -8.14 -17.43 -6.27
CA HIS A 229 -8.49 -18.22 -7.45
C HIS A 229 -10.01 -18.22 -7.68
N GLY A 230 -10.43 -18.42 -8.92
CA GLY A 230 -11.84 -18.33 -9.34
C GLY A 230 -12.18 -16.99 -9.98
N GLU A 231 -13.33 -16.93 -10.65
CA GLU A 231 -13.76 -15.78 -11.48
C GLU A 231 -14.83 -14.91 -10.81
N SER A 232 -15.37 -15.35 -9.67
CA SER A 232 -16.49 -14.70 -8.98
C SER A 232 -16.03 -13.83 -7.81
N VAL A 233 -16.85 -12.84 -7.46
CA VAL A 233 -16.72 -12.05 -6.22
C VAL A 233 -17.34 -12.75 -5.01
N ASN A 234 -18.24 -13.71 -5.25
CA ASN A 234 -18.99 -14.42 -4.20
C ASN A 234 -18.38 -15.78 -3.86
N GLY A 235 -17.32 -16.19 -4.57
CA GLY A 235 -16.77 -17.53 -4.46
C GLY A 235 -15.44 -17.70 -5.17
N GLY A 236 -14.51 -18.34 -4.49
CA GLY A 236 -13.18 -18.66 -4.99
C GLY A 236 -12.41 -19.54 -4.01
N HIS A 237 -11.09 -19.48 -4.11
CA HIS A 237 -10.16 -20.21 -3.24
C HIS A 237 -8.93 -19.38 -2.95
N TYR A 238 -8.53 -19.27 -1.69
CA TYR A 238 -7.34 -18.52 -1.31
C TYR A 238 -6.16 -19.46 -1.09
N THR A 239 -5.00 -19.09 -1.61
CA THR A 239 -3.72 -19.78 -1.35
C THR A 239 -2.68 -18.74 -0.96
N SER A 240 -1.57 -19.17 -0.37
CA SER A 240 -0.47 -18.26 -0.07
C SER A 240 0.89 -18.80 -0.49
N TYR A 241 1.72 -17.91 -1.02
CA TYR A 241 3.15 -18.14 -1.16
C TYR A 241 3.87 -17.41 -0.04
N VAL A 242 4.77 -18.09 0.66
CA VAL A 242 5.60 -17.48 1.71
C VAL A 242 7.06 -17.77 1.40
N ARG A 243 7.89 -16.74 1.55
CA ARG A 243 9.34 -16.84 1.37
C ARG A 243 9.93 -17.59 2.57
N ASP A 244 10.73 -18.62 2.30
CA ASP A 244 11.45 -19.32 3.34
C ASP A 244 12.74 -18.54 3.69
N GLU A 245 12.73 -17.92 4.89
CA GLU A 245 13.90 -17.22 5.42
C GLU A 245 14.80 -18.13 6.28
N LEU A 246 14.28 -19.26 6.78
CA LEU A 246 15.02 -20.14 7.69
C LEU A 246 16.06 -20.99 6.96
N SER A 247 15.79 -21.36 5.70
CA SER A 247 16.75 -22.08 4.86
C SER A 247 18.00 -21.26 4.51
N GLN A 248 18.01 -19.94 4.73
CA GLN A 248 19.17 -19.08 4.50
C GLN A 248 20.21 -19.13 5.63
N VAL A 249 19.83 -19.56 6.84
CA VAL A 249 20.72 -19.55 8.03
C VAL A 249 21.74 -20.71 8.01
N SER A 250 21.55 -21.71 7.16
CA SER A 250 22.31 -22.97 7.21
C SER A 250 23.51 -23.06 6.26
N SER A 251 23.80 -22.05 5.42
CA SER A 251 25.03 -22.06 4.60
C SER A 251 25.47 -20.67 4.11
N PRO A 252 26.57 -20.11 4.64
CA PRO A 252 27.03 -18.75 4.31
C PRO A 252 27.78 -18.62 2.97
N THR A 253 27.89 -19.70 2.18
CA THR A 253 28.80 -19.76 1.01
C THR A 253 28.13 -20.06 -0.33
N SER A 254 26.79 -20.10 -0.42
CA SER A 254 26.12 -20.24 -1.72
C SER A 254 25.09 -19.14 -1.94
N THR A 255 25.17 -18.45 -3.07
CA THR A 255 24.09 -17.64 -3.66
C THR A 255 22.91 -18.56 -4.02
N LYS A 256 22.21 -19.09 -3.02
CA LYS A 256 20.99 -19.85 -3.24
C LYS A 256 19.88 -18.88 -3.61
N GLN A 257 19.19 -19.19 -4.71
CA GLN A 257 17.94 -18.53 -5.07
C GLN A 257 16.97 -18.58 -3.89
N GLN A 258 16.22 -17.50 -3.69
CA GLN A 258 15.17 -17.44 -2.67
C GLN A 258 14.19 -18.59 -2.85
N GLN A 259 14.00 -19.38 -1.80
CA GLN A 259 13.06 -20.50 -1.78
C GLN A 259 11.68 -20.00 -1.36
N TRP A 260 10.66 -20.50 -2.06
CA TRP A 260 9.26 -20.16 -1.80
C TRP A 260 8.47 -21.41 -1.48
N VAL A 261 7.47 -21.26 -0.62
CA VAL A 261 6.58 -22.35 -0.20
C VAL A 261 5.13 -21.93 -0.48
N LEU A 262 4.42 -22.75 -1.24
CA LEU A 262 2.97 -22.69 -1.41
C LEU A 262 2.29 -23.36 -0.22
N PHE A 263 1.30 -22.67 0.34
CA PHE A 263 0.34 -23.18 1.29
C PHE A 263 -1.05 -23.13 0.64
N ASP A 264 -1.56 -24.32 0.33
CA ASP A 264 -2.89 -24.56 -0.23
C ASP A 264 -3.63 -25.50 0.74
N ASP A 265 -4.26 -24.90 1.76
CA ASP A 265 -4.86 -25.58 2.90
C ASP A 265 -3.94 -26.60 3.57
N VAL A 266 -4.17 -27.90 3.33
CA VAL A 266 -3.38 -29.01 3.88
C VAL A 266 -2.17 -29.35 3.04
N GLU A 267 -2.10 -28.82 1.82
CA GLU A 267 -1.04 -29.08 0.87
C GLU A 267 0.05 -28.00 0.98
N VAL A 268 1.28 -28.45 1.18
CA VAL A 268 2.45 -27.58 1.33
C VAL A 268 3.53 -28.02 0.35
N LYS A 269 3.96 -27.11 -0.53
CA LYS A 269 4.90 -27.41 -1.62
C LYS A 269 5.97 -26.35 -1.74
N ILE A 270 7.20 -26.77 -2.01
CA ILE A 270 8.25 -25.85 -2.44
C ILE A 270 7.99 -25.48 -3.91
N VAL A 271 8.05 -24.18 -4.22
CA VAL A 271 7.79 -23.64 -5.55
C VAL A 271 8.92 -22.73 -6.02
N ALA A 272 9.00 -22.54 -7.33
CA ALA A 272 9.99 -21.65 -7.93
C ALA A 272 9.56 -20.18 -7.83
N ALA A 273 10.53 -19.28 -7.76
CA ALA A 273 10.28 -17.83 -7.73
C ALA A 273 9.46 -17.33 -8.93
N ASP A 274 9.62 -17.94 -10.10
CA ASP A 274 8.86 -17.57 -11.30
C ASP A 274 7.38 -17.97 -11.22
N GLU A 275 7.03 -19.01 -10.47
CA GLU A 275 5.63 -19.33 -10.19
C GLU A 275 4.97 -18.23 -9.35
N VAL A 276 5.68 -17.75 -8.33
CA VAL A 276 5.21 -16.67 -7.45
C VAL A 276 5.01 -15.37 -8.22
N LYS A 277 5.93 -14.98 -9.11
CA LYS A 277 5.81 -13.74 -9.91
C LYS A 277 4.60 -13.73 -10.85
N ASN A 278 4.18 -14.90 -11.31
CA ASN A 278 3.09 -15.06 -12.28
C ASN A 278 1.74 -15.38 -11.61
N SER A 279 1.67 -15.28 -10.28
CA SER A 279 0.46 -15.60 -9.54
C SER A 279 -0.58 -14.47 -9.60
N GLN A 280 -1.86 -14.83 -9.42
CA GLN A 280 -2.93 -13.84 -9.25
C GLN A 280 -2.92 -13.24 -7.84
N ALA A 281 -1.90 -12.44 -7.56
CA ALA A 281 -1.72 -11.76 -6.28
C ALA A 281 -2.94 -10.91 -5.93
N TYR A 282 -3.47 -11.11 -4.73
CA TYR A 282 -4.56 -10.37 -4.13
C TYR A 282 -4.06 -9.49 -2.97
N LEU A 283 -3.23 -10.07 -2.09
CA LEU A 283 -2.45 -9.32 -1.10
C LEU A 283 -0.96 -9.55 -1.34
N LEU A 284 -0.16 -8.50 -1.22
CA LEU A 284 1.30 -8.55 -1.26
C LEU A 284 1.85 -8.01 0.06
N CYS A 285 2.66 -8.81 0.75
CA CYS A 285 3.30 -8.43 2.00
C CYS A 285 4.81 -8.21 1.77
N TYR A 286 5.26 -7.00 2.02
CA TYR A 286 6.63 -6.55 1.86
C TYR A 286 7.24 -6.17 3.22
N VAL A 287 8.50 -6.54 3.44
CA VAL A 287 9.25 -6.16 4.64
C VAL A 287 10.39 -5.24 4.27
N ARG A 288 10.55 -4.15 5.02
CA ARG A 288 11.62 -3.17 4.86
C ARG A 288 12.97 -3.80 5.14
N ARG A 289 13.97 -3.59 4.29
CA ARG A 289 15.34 -4.15 4.49
C ARG A 289 16.00 -3.62 5.77
N ASN A 290 15.80 -2.34 6.05
CA ASN A 290 16.31 -1.65 7.23
C ASN A 290 15.13 -1.21 8.10
N PRO A 291 14.55 -2.12 8.93
CA PRO A 291 13.39 -1.79 9.74
C PRO A 291 13.75 -0.79 10.85
N PHE A 292 12.84 0.14 11.14
CA PHE A 292 12.95 0.99 12.30
C PHE A 292 12.71 0.17 13.56
N ILE A 293 13.72 0.08 14.40
CA ILE A 293 13.61 -0.47 15.74
C ILE A 293 13.33 0.71 16.68
N ALA A 294 12.11 0.81 17.18
CA ALA A 294 11.82 1.74 18.27
C ALA A 294 12.62 1.26 19.50
N VAL A 295 13.72 1.95 19.81
CA VAL A 295 14.47 1.70 21.04
C VAL A 295 13.55 2.11 22.19
N ALA A 296 13.13 1.14 23.00
CA ALA A 296 12.44 1.42 24.25
C ALA A 296 13.37 2.29 25.12
N ALA A 297 12.96 3.52 25.38
CA ALA A 297 13.66 4.45 26.28
C ALA A 297 13.38 4.08 27.74
#